data_AF-U5DCL0-F1
#
_entry.id   AF-U5DCL0-F1
#
_cell.length_a   1.000
_cell.length_b   1.000
_cell.length_c   1.000
_cell.angle_alpha   90.00
_cell.angle_beta   90.00
_cell.angle_gamma   90.00
#
_symmetry.space_group_name_H-M   'P 1'
#
loop_
_entity.id
_entity.type
_entity.pdbx_description
1 polymer ?
#
loop_
_entity_poly.entity_id
_entity_poly.type
_entity_poly.pdbx_seq_one_letter_code
_entity_poly.pdbx_strand_id
1 'polypeptide(L)'
;MHSLRFLTGGSHGETPLLVASISPSPTLERLELYGLVPTGRLPDHIASLPNLTVLKLGNCKLKEYPFLVLQMLLNLRFLYLGQESFSGKEIGKCRAHVLPKLQWLRLWYLNELEA
;
A
#
# COMPACT_ATOMS: atom_id res chain seq x y z
N MET A 1 0.29 -9.20 -26.19
CA MET A 1 0.90 -9.21 -24.85
C MET A 1 0.18 -8.17 -24.00
N HIS A 2 -0.79 -8.58 -23.19
CA HIS A 2 -1.61 -7.65 -22.40
C HIS A 2 -0.80 -7.18 -21.19
N SER A 3 -0.29 -5.94 -21.25
CA SER A 3 0.33 -5.30 -20.10
C SER A 3 -0.73 -5.03 -19.03
N LEU A 4 -0.59 -5.65 -17.85
CA LEU A 4 -1.48 -5.42 -16.72
C LEU A 4 -1.20 -4.03 -16.13
N ARG A 5 -2.12 -3.11 -16.38
CA ARG A 5 -2.13 -1.75 -15.79
C ARG A 5 -2.75 -1.71 -14.40
N PHE A 6 -3.54 -2.73 -14.07
CA PHE A 6 -4.32 -2.83 -12.85
C PHE A 6 -4.15 -4.21 -12.25
N LEU A 7 -3.80 -4.27 -10.96
CA LEU A 7 -3.70 -5.52 -10.21
C LEU A 7 -4.53 -5.39 -8.92
N THR A 8 -5.48 -6.30 -8.77
CA THR A 8 -6.24 -6.50 -7.53
C THR A 8 -5.82 -7.81 -6.90
N GLY A 9 -5.21 -7.74 -5.71
CA GLY A 9 -4.94 -8.89 -4.88
C GLY A 9 -5.82 -8.83 -3.64
N GLY A 10 -6.73 -9.78 -3.48
CA GLY A 10 -7.57 -9.80 -2.28
C GLY A 10 -7.96 -11.19 -1.83
N SER A 11 -8.00 -11.38 -0.51
CA SER A 11 -8.53 -12.58 0.10
C SER A 11 -9.72 -12.22 0.99
N HIS A 12 -10.87 -12.85 0.73
CA HIS A 12 -12.04 -12.75 1.58
C HIS A 12 -11.94 -13.84 2.66
N GLY A 13 -11.36 -13.52 3.82
CA GLY A 13 -11.24 -14.45 4.95
C GLY A 13 -9.89 -14.36 5.68
N GLU A 14 -9.61 -15.33 6.56
CA GLU A 14 -8.32 -15.42 7.28
C GLU A 14 -7.14 -15.86 6.40
N THR A 15 -7.41 -16.20 5.13
CA THR A 15 -6.36 -16.60 4.19
C THR A 15 -5.36 -15.47 3.97
N PRO A 16 -4.08 -15.65 4.30
CA PRO A 16 -3.09 -14.62 4.16
C PRO A 16 -2.89 -14.25 2.68
N LEU A 17 -2.82 -12.95 2.42
CA LEU A 17 -2.51 -12.37 1.12
C LEU A 17 -1.02 -12.61 0.83
N LEU A 18 -0.75 -13.41 -0.19
CA LEU A 18 0.61 -13.62 -0.71
C LEU A 18 1.04 -12.43 -1.57
N VAL A 19 1.27 -11.28 -0.91
CA VAL A 19 1.84 -10.08 -1.55
C VAL A 19 3.20 -10.35 -2.21
N ALA A 20 3.92 -11.40 -1.78
CA ALA A 20 5.17 -11.84 -2.41
C ALA A 20 5.00 -12.34 -3.85
N SER A 21 3.78 -12.72 -4.27
CA SER A 21 3.49 -13.16 -5.64
C SER A 21 3.26 -12.01 -6.61
N ILE A 22 3.26 -10.76 -6.14
CA ILE A 22 3.11 -9.57 -6.99
C ILE A 22 4.41 -9.39 -7.78
N SER A 23 4.39 -9.77 -9.06
CA SER A 23 5.54 -9.55 -9.91
C SER A 23 5.72 -8.04 -10.17
N PRO A 24 6.95 -7.50 -10.09
CA PRO A 24 7.23 -6.12 -10.46
C PRO A 24 6.96 -5.94 -11.95
N SER A 25 5.80 -5.37 -12.28
CA SER A 25 5.42 -5.07 -13.65
C SER A 25 5.74 -3.60 -13.93
N PRO A 26 6.56 -3.30 -14.96
CA PRO A 26 6.86 -1.92 -15.34
C PRO A 26 5.63 -1.19 -15.90
N THR A 27 4.51 -1.89 -16.15
CA THR A 27 3.29 -1.32 -16.73
C THR A 27 2.18 -1.11 -15.70
N LEU A 28 2.42 -1.51 -14.45
CA LEU A 28 1.42 -1.43 -13.41
C LEU A 28 1.24 0.02 -12.94
N GLU A 29 0.04 0.57 -13.14
CA GLU A 29 -0.31 1.94 -12.76
C GLU A 29 -1.15 1.99 -11.49
N ARG A 30 -1.93 0.93 -11.23
CA ARG A 30 -2.82 0.82 -10.08
C ARG A 30 -2.71 -0.54 -9.38
N LEU A 31 -2.49 -0.49 -8.08
CA LEU A 31 -2.41 -1.64 -7.19
C LEU A 31 -3.45 -1.52 -6.08
N GLU A 32 -4.31 -2.52 -5.96
CA GLU A 32 -5.30 -2.61 -4.88
C GLU A 32 -5.10 -3.92 -4.12
N LEU A 33 -4.87 -3.81 -2.81
CA LEU A 33 -4.63 -4.94 -1.92
C LEU A 33 -5.67 -4.96 -0.80
N TYR A 34 -6.34 -6.11 -0.64
CA TYR A 34 -7.38 -6.29 0.37
C TYR A 34 -7.28 -7.62 1.12
N GLY A 35 -6.96 -7.59 2.42
CA GLY A 35 -6.86 -8.78 3.26
C GLY A 35 -5.51 -8.93 3.95
N LEU A 36 -5.38 -9.96 4.78
CA LEU A 36 -4.34 -10.05 5.80
C LEU A 36 -2.94 -10.20 5.22
N VAL A 37 -2.00 -9.33 5.59
CA VAL A 37 -0.58 -9.49 5.27
C VAL A 37 0.12 -10.09 6.49
N PRO A 38 0.49 -11.39 6.49
CA PRO A 38 0.95 -12.08 7.70
C PRO A 38 2.30 -11.56 8.19
N THR A 39 3.14 -11.07 7.28
CA THR A 39 4.42 -10.41 7.59
C THR A 39 4.22 -9.02 8.20
N GLY A 40 3.02 -8.43 8.06
CA GLY A 40 2.73 -7.05 8.43
C GLY A 40 3.53 -6.02 7.61
N ARG A 41 4.13 -6.43 6.48
CA ARG A 41 5.01 -5.61 5.63
C ARG A 41 4.68 -5.85 4.16
N LEU A 42 4.67 -4.78 3.37
CA LEU A 42 4.68 -4.88 1.91
C LEU A 42 6.09 -5.28 1.45
N PRO A 43 6.23 -6.18 0.47
CA PRO A 43 7.54 -6.55 -0.05
C PRO A 43 8.21 -5.42 -0.86
N ASP A 44 9.54 -5.39 -0.84
CA ASP A 44 10.35 -4.30 -1.41
C ASP A 44 10.19 -4.10 -2.91
N HIS A 45 9.83 -5.15 -3.65
CA HIS A 45 9.59 -5.04 -5.10
C HIS A 45 8.37 -4.17 -5.44
N ILE A 46 7.39 -4.05 -4.53
CA ILE A 46 6.27 -3.09 -4.69
C ILE A 46 6.81 -1.66 -4.67
N ALA A 47 7.83 -1.40 -3.84
CA ALA A 47 8.52 -0.13 -3.73
C ALA A 47 9.23 0.28 -5.04
N SER A 48 9.51 -0.70 -5.91
CA SER A 48 10.21 -0.54 -7.18
C SER A 48 9.27 -0.45 -8.40
N LEU A 49 7.96 -0.28 -8.21
CA LEU A 49 7.00 -0.15 -9.31
C LEU A 49 7.09 1.25 -9.93
N PRO A 50 7.72 1.42 -11.11
CA PRO A 50 8.13 2.73 -11.60
C PRO A 50 6.95 3.60 -12.04
N ASN A 51 5.83 2.98 -12.46
CA ASN A 51 4.67 3.66 -13.00
C ASN A 51 3.46 3.64 -12.06
N LEU A 52 3.63 3.19 -10.81
CA LEU A 52 2.53 3.11 -9.87
C LEU A 52 2.08 4.52 -9.46
N THR A 53 0.81 4.84 -9.75
CA THR A 53 0.20 6.13 -9.44
C THR A 53 -0.91 6.01 -8.40
N VAL A 54 -1.54 4.84 -8.28
CA VAL A 54 -2.63 4.57 -7.35
C VAL A 54 -2.31 3.33 -6.51
N LEU A 55 -2.33 3.50 -5.19
CA LEU A 55 -2.22 2.40 -4.22
C LEU A 55 -3.42 2.42 -3.28
N LYS A 56 -4.11 1.28 -3.18
CA LYS A 56 -5.17 1.06 -2.20
C LYS A 56 -4.82 -0.11 -1.30
N LEU A 57 -4.93 0.09 0.01
CA LEU A 57 -4.70 -0.94 1.02
C LEU A 57 -5.92 -1.02 1.93
N GLY A 58 -6.39 -2.24 2.20
CA GLY A 58 -7.49 -2.49 3.14
C GLY A 58 -7.31 -3.82 3.86
N ASN A 59 -7.61 -3.84 5.16
CA ASN A 59 -7.51 -5.04 6.00
C ASN A 59 -6.13 -5.75 5.95
N CYS A 60 -5.06 -5.00 5.71
CA CYS A 60 -3.70 -5.55 5.57
C CYS A 60 -2.98 -5.77 6.90
N LYS A 61 -3.44 -5.14 7.98
CA LYS A 61 -2.83 -5.17 9.32
C LYS A 61 -1.32 -4.95 9.29
N LEU A 62 -0.89 -3.96 8.50
CA LEU A 62 0.52 -3.63 8.38
C LEU A 62 1.01 -3.11 9.74
N LYS A 63 2.01 -3.78 10.28
CA LYS A 63 2.57 -3.54 11.63
C LYS A 63 3.80 -2.66 11.56
N GLU A 64 4.58 -2.83 10.50
CA GLU A 64 5.81 -2.07 10.30
C GLU A 64 5.57 -0.85 9.43
N TYR A 65 6.45 0.14 9.55
CA TYR A 65 6.39 1.44 8.90
C TYR A 65 6.21 1.26 7.36
N PRO A 66 4.97 1.32 6.82
CA PRO A 66 4.73 1.14 5.38
C PRO A 66 5.43 2.20 4.55
N PHE A 67 5.77 3.32 5.20
CA PHE A 67 6.30 4.50 4.56
C PHE A 67 7.67 4.24 3.95
N LEU A 68 8.41 3.21 4.39
CA LEU A 68 9.65 2.79 3.74
C LEU A 68 9.43 2.29 2.31
N VAL A 69 8.29 1.65 2.06
CA VAL A 69 7.88 1.24 0.71
C VAL A 69 7.22 2.42 0.00
N LEU A 70 6.37 3.18 0.69
CA LEU A 70 5.67 4.32 0.10
C LEU A 70 6.63 5.43 -0.38
N GLN A 71 7.73 5.69 0.35
CA GLN A 71 8.74 6.71 -0.04
C GLN A 71 9.43 6.39 -1.37
N MET A 72 9.51 5.11 -1.73
CA MET A 72 10.16 4.67 -2.97
C MET A 72 9.21 4.78 -4.16
N LEU A 73 7.90 4.92 -3.92
CA LEU A 73 6.89 5.12 -4.95
C LEU A 73 6.86 6.57 -5.43
N LEU A 74 7.91 6.99 -6.14
CA LEU A 74 8.14 8.37 -6.57
C LEU A 74 7.04 8.96 -7.49
N ASN A 75 6.22 8.10 -8.10
CA ASN A 75 5.12 8.50 -8.98
C ASN A 75 3.73 8.32 -8.34
N LEU A 76 3.66 7.95 -7.06
CA LEU A 76 2.40 7.76 -6.36
C LEU A 76 1.67 9.09 -6.22
N ARG A 77 0.45 9.14 -6.74
CA ARG A 77 -0.43 10.33 -6.70
C ARG A 77 -1.61 10.13 -5.76
N PHE A 78 -2.11 8.90 -5.66
CA PHE A 78 -3.28 8.58 -4.85
C PHE A 78 -2.97 7.41 -3.91
N LEU A 79 -3.10 7.67 -2.62
CA LEU A 79 -2.96 6.66 -1.57
C LEU A 79 -4.28 6.54 -0.80
N TYR A 80 -4.86 5.35 -0.82
CA TYR A 80 -6.07 5.02 -0.07
C TYR A 80 -5.75 3.98 0.99
N LEU A 81 -5.97 4.34 2.25
CA LEU A 81 -5.77 3.47 3.39
C LEU A 81 -7.13 3.25 4.05
N GLY A 82 -7.65 2.03 3.95
CA GLY A 82 -8.95 1.63 4.51
C GLY A 82 -8.85 1.04 5.92
N GLN A 83 -9.97 0.48 6.38
CA GLN A 83 -10.08 -0.18 7.69
C GLN A 83 -8.99 -1.23 7.89
N GLU A 84 -8.40 -1.27 9.10
CA GLU A 84 -7.36 -2.23 9.50
C GLU A 84 -6.21 -2.35 8.50
N SER A 85 -5.95 -1.32 7.68
CA SER A 85 -4.80 -1.29 6.78
C SER A 85 -3.49 -1.13 7.57
N PHE A 86 -3.56 -0.42 8.70
CA PHE A 86 -2.48 -0.19 9.65
C PHE A 86 -2.90 -0.52 11.07
N SER A 87 -1.99 -1.18 11.80
CA SER A 87 -2.12 -1.45 13.24
C SER A 87 -0.92 -0.91 14.03
N GLY A 88 -0.17 0.03 13.45
CA GLY A 88 1.01 0.63 14.05
C GLY A 88 0.71 2.05 14.56
N LYS A 89 1.11 2.34 15.81
CA LYS A 89 0.86 3.63 16.50
C LYS A 89 1.60 4.86 15.96
N GLU A 90 2.41 4.72 14.91
CA GLU A 90 3.40 5.73 14.51
C GLU A 90 3.07 6.47 13.19
N ILE A 91 1.80 6.53 12.76
CA ILE A 91 1.41 7.35 11.58
C ILE A 91 1.72 8.84 11.80
N GLY A 92 1.78 9.32 13.05
CA GLY A 92 2.06 10.72 13.39
C GLY A 92 3.46 11.24 13.02
N LYS A 93 4.43 10.37 12.67
CA LYS A 93 5.79 10.78 12.28
C LYS A 93 5.96 10.98 10.76
N CYS A 94 4.89 10.87 10.00
CA CYS A 94 4.88 11.15 8.57
C CYS A 94 5.25 12.61 8.28
N ARG A 95 6.48 12.83 7.80
CA ARG A 95 6.84 14.11 7.19
C ARG A 95 6.28 14.13 5.76
N ALA A 96 5.57 15.18 5.40
CA ALA A 96 4.99 15.37 4.06
C ALA A 96 6.04 15.30 2.92
N HIS A 97 7.33 15.42 3.23
CA HIS A 97 8.44 15.28 2.29
C HIS A 97 8.67 13.85 1.76
N VAL A 98 8.03 12.85 2.36
CA VAL A 98 8.23 11.42 2.03
C VAL A 98 7.53 11.02 0.72
N LEU A 99 6.53 11.78 0.26
CA LEU A 99 5.77 11.47 -0.96
C LEU A 99 5.69 12.70 -1.88
N PRO A 100 6.71 12.95 -2.71
CA PRO A 100 6.87 14.24 -3.40
C PRO A 100 5.79 14.54 -4.44
N LYS A 101 5.08 13.51 -4.93
CA LYS A 101 4.04 13.64 -5.96
C LYS A 101 2.63 13.27 -5.47
N LEU A 102 2.45 13.04 -4.17
CA LEU A 102 1.14 12.68 -3.64
C LEU A 102 0.19 13.86 -3.76
N GLN A 103 -0.92 13.63 -4.45
CA GLN A 103 -1.98 14.62 -4.64
C GLN A 103 -3.12 14.39 -3.65
N TRP A 104 -3.41 13.12 -3.36
CA TRP A 104 -4.54 12.72 -2.53
C TRP A 104 -4.13 11.61 -1.56
N LEU A 105 -4.31 11.90 -0.27
CA LEU A 105 -4.27 10.92 0.80
C LEU A 105 -5.68 10.76 1.34
N ARG A 106 -6.22 9.54 1.29
CA ARG A 106 -7.52 9.23 1.87
C ARG A 106 -7.36 8.14 2.92
N LEU A 107 -7.72 8.49 4.15
CA LEU A 107 -7.73 7.61 5.30
C LEU A 107 -9.19 7.30 5.64
N TRP A 108 -9.57 6.03 5.65
CA TRP A 108 -10.93 5.56 5.94
C TRP A 108 -10.86 4.55 7.08
N TYR A 109 -11.69 4.77 8.12
CA TYR A 109 -11.82 3.84 9.26
C TYR A 109 -10.48 3.45 9.92
N LEU A 110 -9.53 4.40 10.00
CA LEU A 110 -8.34 4.24 10.84
C LEU A 110 -8.71 4.64 12.27
N ASN A 111 -9.22 3.68 13.04
CA ASN A 111 -9.63 3.89 14.43
C ASN A 111 -8.46 4.09 15.41
N GLU A 112 -7.20 3.99 14.94
CA GLU A 112 -5.98 4.04 15.76
C GLU A 112 -5.12 5.31 15.58
N LEU A 113 -5.64 6.36 14.94
CA LEU A 113 -4.99 7.66 14.91
C LEU A 113 -5.27 8.42 16.21
N GLU A 114 -4.61 8.04 17.30
CA GLU A 114 -4.44 8.97 18.42
C GLU A 114 -3.46 10.06 17.99
N ALA A 115 -3.91 11.31 18.14
CA ALA A 115 -3.24 12.54 17.72
C ALA A 115 -1.99 12.87 18.55
#